data_AF-A0A8B6XX05-F1
#
_entry.id   AF-A0A8B6XX05-F1
#
_cell.length_a   1.000
_cell.length_b   1.000
_cell.length_c   1.000
_cell.angle_alpha   90.00
_cell.angle_beta   90.00
_cell.angle_gamma   90.00
#
_symmetry.space_group_name_H-M   'P 1'
#
loop_
_entity.id
_entity.type
_entity.pdbx_description
1 polymer ?
#
loop_
_entity_poly.entity_id
_entity_poly.type
_entity_poly.pdbx_seq_one_letter_code
_entity_poly.pdbx_strand_id
1 'polypeptide(L)'
;MDQGVIRSLKAHYRHKIVRLCIKAVDNNEPMPKISILQAMKDLVSSWNAVSKEAVINCFKKAGISKTNKSIEEADDDHLFKFLTEELNRLRELDPRAVQEDLSVESYIGLDCDVVTTG
;
A
#
# COMPACT_ATOMS: atom_id res chain seq x y z
N MET A 1 -4.44 -3.44 -13.54
CA MET A 1 -5.45 -2.34 -13.55
C MET A 1 -5.05 -1.35 -12.49
N ASP A 2 -3.99 -0.57 -12.74
CA ASP A 2 -3.15 -0.01 -11.66
C ASP A 2 -3.05 1.50 -11.71
N GLN A 3 -4.17 2.17 -11.97
CA GLN A 3 -4.15 3.62 -12.11
C GLN A 3 -4.77 4.31 -10.90
N GLY A 4 -3.92 5.12 -10.25
CA GLY A 4 -4.25 6.06 -9.17
C GLY A 4 -4.78 5.40 -7.91
N VAL A 5 -6.11 5.37 -7.77
CA VAL A 5 -6.80 5.09 -6.51
C VAL A 5 -6.54 3.67 -6.00
N ILE A 6 -6.60 2.67 -6.88
CA ILE A 6 -6.37 1.27 -6.48
C ILE A 6 -4.93 1.09 -5.99
N ARG A 7 -3.96 1.72 -6.67
CA ARG A 7 -2.55 1.65 -6.27
C ARG A 7 -2.33 2.32 -4.91
N SER A 8 -2.92 3.49 -4.67
CA SER A 8 -2.88 4.19 -3.38
C SER A 8 -3.51 3.35 -2.26
N LEU A 9 -4.70 2.80 -2.50
CA LEU A 9 -5.37 1.89 -1.55
C LEU A 9 -4.50 0.70 -1.17
N LYS A 10 -3.92 0.04 -2.19
CA LYS A 10 -3.02 -1.11 -2.00
C LYS A 10 -1.78 -0.73 -1.19
N ALA A 11 -1.19 0.43 -1.44
CA ALA A 11 -0.03 0.95 -0.70
C ALA A 11 -0.37 1.20 0.77
N HIS A 12 -1.48 1.88 1.07
CA HIS A 12 -1.93 2.13 2.45
C HIS A 12 -2.19 0.84 3.22
N TYR A 13 -2.88 -0.12 2.60
CA TYR A 13 -3.16 -1.42 3.22
C TYR A 13 -1.88 -2.16 3.55
N ARG A 14 -0.97 -2.27 2.58
CA ARG A 14 0.30 -2.97 2.72
C ARG A 14 1.23 -2.32 3.73
N HIS A 15 1.25 -1.00 3.80
CA HIS A 15 1.99 -0.27 4.81
C HIS A 15 1.52 -0.61 6.22
N LYS A 16 0.20 -0.73 6.44
CA LYS A 16 -0.32 -1.20 7.75
C LYS A 16 0.19 -2.59 8.08
N ILE A 17 0.24 -3.51 7.11
CA ILE A 17 0.73 -4.87 7.35
C ILE A 17 2.22 -4.86 7.74
N VAL A 18 3.05 -4.12 7.01
CA VAL A 18 4.49 -4.01 7.32
C VAL A 18 4.69 -3.46 8.74
N ARG A 19 3.93 -2.43 9.13
CA ARG A 19 4.00 -1.88 10.49
C ARG A 19 3.56 -2.87 11.57
N LEU A 20 2.57 -3.71 11.30
CA LEU A 20 2.16 -4.78 12.22
C LEU A 20 3.28 -5.81 12.38
N CYS A 21 3.94 -6.20 11.29
CA CYS A 21 5.08 -7.11 11.35
C CYS A 21 6.25 -6.50 12.14
N ILE A 22 6.63 -5.26 11.84
CA ILE A 22 7.70 -4.55 12.57
C ILE A 22 7.39 -4.49 14.06
N LYS A 23 6.16 -4.11 14.44
CA LYS A 23 5.73 -4.08 15.84
C LYS A 23 5.84 -5.45 16.51
N ALA A 24 5.48 -6.52 15.80
CA ALA A 24 5.64 -7.88 16.33
C ALA A 24 7.12 -8.22 16.55
N VAL A 25 8.01 -7.89 15.60
CA VAL A 25 9.47 -8.10 15.78
C VAL A 25 10.01 -7.28 16.95
N ASP A 26 9.70 -5.99 17.01
CA ASP A 26 10.14 -5.08 18.08
C ASP A 26 9.71 -5.59 19.47
N ASN A 27 8.54 -6.23 19.57
CA ASN A 27 8.00 -6.80 20.81
C ASN A 27 8.40 -8.27 21.04
N ASN A 28 9.18 -8.88 20.14
CA ASN A 28 9.54 -10.30 20.16
C ASN A 28 8.30 -11.24 20.18
N GLU A 29 7.25 -10.83 19.47
CA GLU A 29 5.99 -11.55 19.25
C GLU A 29 6.01 -12.31 17.90
N PRO A 30 5.21 -13.37 17.74
CA PRO A 30 5.09 -14.05 16.45
C PRO A 30 4.48 -13.12 15.39
N MET A 31 4.80 -13.39 14.12
CA MET A 31 4.24 -12.64 12.99
C MET A 31 2.70 -12.59 13.04
N PRO A 32 2.10 -11.44 12.71
CA PRO A 32 0.68 -11.21 12.89
C PRO A 32 -0.15 -12.15 12.02
N LYS A 33 -1.10 -12.85 12.63
CA LYS A 33 -2.15 -13.60 11.92
C LYS A 33 -3.33 -12.69 11.67
N ILE A 34 -3.51 -12.28 10.42
CA ILE A 34 -4.59 -11.36 10.04
C ILE A 34 -5.86 -12.17 9.76
N SER A 35 -6.88 -11.98 10.59
CA SER A 35 -8.21 -12.56 10.35
C SER A 35 -8.93 -11.81 9.22
N ILE A 36 -9.92 -12.45 8.58
CA ILE A 36 -10.73 -11.81 7.53
C ILE A 36 -11.38 -10.51 8.05
N LEU A 37 -11.92 -10.53 9.27
CA LEU A 37 -12.53 -9.35 9.87
C LEU A 37 -11.51 -8.21 10.04
N GLN A 38 -10.30 -8.53 10.49
CA GLN A 38 -9.24 -7.52 10.63
C GLN A 38 -8.82 -6.98 9.26
N ALA A 39 -8.63 -7.86 8.28
CA ALA A 39 -8.33 -7.47 6.91
C ALA A 39 -9.39 -6.51 6.33
N MET A 40 -10.69 -6.78 6.55
CA MET A 40 -11.77 -5.89 6.11
C MET A 40 -11.72 -4.53 6.81
N LYS A 41 -11.47 -4.49 8.12
CA LYS A 41 -11.31 -3.24 8.88
C LYS A 41 -10.12 -2.42 8.39
N ASP A 42 -9.00 -3.08 8.14
CA ASP A 42 -7.80 -2.44 7.63
C ASP A 42 -7.99 -1.93 6.20
N LEU A 43 -8.74 -2.66 5.37
CA LEU A 43 -9.09 -2.22 4.02
C LEU A 43 -9.95 -0.94 4.06
N VAL A 44 -11.00 -0.90 4.90
CA VAL A 44 -11.81 0.31 5.09
C VAL A 44 -10.96 1.47 5.60
N SER A 45 -10.09 1.22 6.59
CA SER A 45 -9.20 2.26 7.09
C SER A 45 -8.20 2.76 6.03
N SER A 46 -7.74 1.86 5.15
CA SER A 46 -6.84 2.21 4.04
C SER A 46 -7.56 3.03 2.98
N TRP A 47 -8.82 2.71 2.67
CA TRP A 47 -9.66 3.51 1.78
C TRP A 47 -9.86 4.93 2.28
N ASN A 48 -10.13 5.09 3.58
CA ASN A 48 -10.27 6.41 4.19
C ASN A 48 -8.96 7.21 4.23
N ALA A 49 -7.80 6.55 4.07
CA ALA A 49 -6.51 7.20 4.00
C ALA A 49 -6.14 7.66 2.58
N VAL A 50 -6.79 7.12 1.54
CA VAL A 50 -6.56 7.55 0.16
C VAL A 50 -6.93 9.03 0.03
N SER A 51 -5.97 9.83 -0.42
CA SER A 51 -6.13 11.27 -0.56
C SER A 51 -7.12 11.64 -1.66
N LYS A 52 -7.81 12.78 -1.51
CA LYS A 52 -8.71 13.29 -2.57
C LYS A 52 -7.92 13.61 -3.83
N GLU A 53 -6.67 14.01 -3.67
CA GLU A 53 -5.70 14.32 -4.69
C GLU A 53 -5.39 13.07 -5.53
N ALA A 54 -5.15 11.92 -4.90
CA ALA A 54 -4.97 10.64 -5.60
C ALA A 54 -6.20 10.27 -6.44
N VAL A 55 -7.41 10.49 -5.91
CA VAL A 55 -8.66 10.31 -6.65
C VAL A 55 -8.74 11.24 -7.86
N ILE A 56 -8.56 12.55 -7.65
CA ILE A 56 -8.63 13.54 -8.73
C ILE A 56 -7.60 13.25 -9.82
N ASN A 57 -6.36 12.92 -9.44
CA ASN A 57 -5.29 12.59 -10.38
C ASN A 57 -5.61 11.33 -11.18
N CYS A 58 -6.27 10.33 -10.58
CA CYS A 58 -6.77 9.16 -11.28
C CYS A 58 -7.80 9.54 -12.37
N PHE A 59 -8.81 10.34 -12.00
CA PHE A 59 -9.84 10.78 -12.96
C PHE A 59 -9.27 11.67 -14.08
N LYS A 60 -8.25 12.50 -13.78
CA LYS A 60 -7.51 13.28 -14.78
C LYS A 60 -6.73 12.38 -15.75
N LYS A 61 -5.95 11.41 -15.23
CA LYS A 61 -5.19 10.46 -16.05
C LYS A 61 -6.10 9.61 -16.95
N ALA A 62 -7.31 9.31 -16.50
CA ALA A 62 -8.33 8.64 -17.29
C ALA A 62 -9.03 9.54 -18.34
N GLY A 63 -8.70 10.83 -18.42
CA GLY A 63 -9.32 11.79 -19.35
C GLY A 63 -10.76 12.19 -18.97
N ILE A 64 -11.23 11.83 -17.77
CA ILE A 64 -12.60 12.06 -17.31
C ILE A 64 -12.78 13.49 -16.78
N SER A 65 -11.71 14.11 -16.25
CA SER A 65 -11.74 15.48 -15.75
C SER A 65 -11.09 16.48 -16.72
N LYS A 66 -11.80 17.57 -17.05
CA LYS A 66 -11.32 18.65 -17.94
C LYS A 66 -10.66 19.82 -17.19
N THR A 67 -10.56 19.75 -15.86
CA THR A 67 -10.13 20.88 -15.03
C THR A 67 -8.61 20.86 -14.85
N ASN A 68 -7.91 21.70 -15.62
CA ASN A 68 -6.44 21.91 -15.59
C ASN A 68 -5.95 22.73 -14.37
N LYS A 69 -6.53 22.54 -13.18
CA LYS A 69 -5.85 23.05 -11.97
C LYS A 69 -4.70 22.09 -11.67
N SER A 70 -3.47 22.56 -11.81
CA SER A 70 -2.28 21.94 -11.23
C SER A 70 -2.53 21.81 -9.73
N ILE A 71 -2.88 20.61 -9.30
CA ILE A 71 -2.85 20.24 -7.90
C ILE A 71 -1.44 19.70 -7.70
N GLU A 72 -0.75 20.19 -6.68
CA GLU A 72 0.60 19.75 -6.32
C GLU A 72 0.67 18.21 -6.29
N GLU A 73 1.81 17.67 -6.70
CA GLU A 73 2.03 16.23 -6.84
C GLU A 73 1.88 15.51 -5.50
N ALA A 74 0.75 14.80 -5.39
CA ALA A 74 0.36 13.66 -4.56
C ALA A 74 1.10 13.35 -3.23
N ASP A 75 0.30 13.27 -2.16
CA ASP A 75 0.58 12.59 -0.87
C ASP A 75 1.08 11.13 -1.02
N ASP A 76 0.77 10.48 -2.14
CA ASP A 76 1.15 9.10 -2.40
C ASP A 76 2.68 8.92 -2.54
N ASP A 77 3.43 9.88 -3.08
CA ASP A 77 4.90 9.73 -3.24
C ASP A 77 5.61 9.64 -1.89
N HIS A 78 5.11 10.41 -0.91
CA HIS A 78 5.53 10.28 0.48
C HIS A 78 5.17 8.90 1.03
N LEU A 79 3.96 8.40 0.79
CA LEU A 79 3.54 7.07 1.23
C LEU A 79 4.40 5.94 0.66
N PHE A 80 4.73 5.96 -0.64
CA PHE A 80 5.59 4.94 -1.25
C PHE A 80 7.00 4.98 -0.67
N LYS A 81 7.54 6.17 -0.41
CA LYS A 81 8.83 6.33 0.26
C LYS A 81 8.79 5.74 1.67
N PHE A 82 7.80 6.09 2.49
CA PHE A 82 7.65 5.54 3.83
C PHE A 82 7.50 4.02 3.83
N LEU A 83 6.71 3.48 2.89
CA LEU A 83 6.57 2.03 2.75
C LEU A 83 7.89 1.36 2.37
N THR A 84 8.69 2.00 1.52
CA THR A 84 10.03 1.50 1.15
C THR A 84 10.95 1.44 2.36
N GLU A 85 10.98 2.51 3.15
CA GLU A 85 11.78 2.59 4.38
C GLU A 85 11.36 1.53 5.39
N GLU A 86 10.06 1.37 5.65
CA GLU A 86 9.56 0.36 6.58
C GLU A 86 9.78 -1.07 6.07
N LEU A 87 9.64 -1.32 4.76
CA LEU A 87 9.91 -2.64 4.19
C LEU A 87 11.40 -3.02 4.34
N ASN A 88 12.30 -2.07 4.10
CA ASN A 88 13.74 -2.26 4.33
C ASN A 88 14.04 -2.47 5.81
N ARG A 89 13.42 -1.70 6.71
CA ARG A 89 13.55 -1.89 8.16
C ARG A 89 13.10 -3.29 8.58
N LEU A 90 11.96 -3.78 8.08
CA LEU A 90 11.50 -5.13 8.39
C LEU A 90 12.48 -6.19 7.91
N ARG A 91 13.10 -6.00 6.74
CA ARG A 91 14.13 -6.90 6.20
C ARG A 91 15.38 -6.94 7.08
N GLU A 92 15.80 -5.80 7.63
CA GLU A 92 16.92 -5.74 8.59
C GLU A 92 16.58 -6.41 9.92
N LEU A 93 15.35 -6.23 10.41
CA LEU A 93 14.89 -6.78 11.68
C LEU A 93 14.67 -8.30 11.66
N ASP A 94 14.07 -8.83 10.58
CA ASP A 94 13.90 -10.27 10.37
C ASP A 94 14.08 -10.62 8.88
N PRO A 95 15.29 -11.02 8.46
CA PRO A 95 15.58 -11.36 7.06
C PRO A 95 14.72 -12.50 6.49
N ARG A 96 14.05 -13.28 7.35
CA ARG A 96 13.15 -14.37 6.94
C ARG A 96 11.74 -13.88 6.62
N ALA A 97 11.37 -12.67 7.06
CA ALA A 97 10.03 -12.13 6.91
C ALA A 97 9.78 -11.56 5.50
N VAL A 98 10.82 -11.20 4.76
CA VAL A 98 10.73 -10.57 3.43
C VAL A 98 11.77 -11.18 2.50
N GLN A 99 11.39 -11.47 1.25
CA GLN A 99 12.34 -11.89 0.23
C GLN A 99 13.38 -10.78 -0.04
N GLU A 100 14.62 -11.19 -0.30
CA GLU A 100 15.80 -10.30 -0.34
C GLU A 100 15.69 -9.20 -1.42
N ASP A 101 15.07 -9.53 -2.56
CA ASP A 101 14.92 -8.66 -3.73
C ASP A 101 13.52 -8.08 -3.91
N LEU A 102 12.62 -8.26 -2.93
CA LEU A 102 11.25 -7.73 -3.02
C LEU A 102 11.25 -6.19 -3.05
N SER A 103 10.82 -5.61 -4.17
CA SER A 103 10.59 -4.17 -4.31
C SER A 103 9.22 -3.77 -3.76
N VAL A 104 9.03 -2.48 -3.44
CA VAL A 104 7.72 -1.96 -3.02
C VAL A 104 6.70 -2.10 -4.15
N GLU A 105 7.10 -1.89 -5.41
CA GLU A 105 6.25 -2.07 -6.58
C GLU A 105 5.76 -3.51 -6.68
N SER A 106 6.66 -4.49 -6.54
CA SER A 106 6.32 -5.90 -6.56
C SER A 106 5.45 -6.28 -5.37
N TYR A 107 5.75 -5.74 -4.18
CA TYR A 107 4.95 -5.98 -2.99
C TYR A 107 3.52 -5.47 -3.17
N ILE A 108 3.35 -4.25 -3.69
CA ILE A 108 2.05 -3.64 -4.04
C ILE A 108 1.32 -4.42 -5.13
N GLY A 109 2.07 -5.02 -6.05
CA GLY A 109 1.55 -5.82 -7.15
C GLY A 109 1.32 -7.30 -6.85
N LEU A 110 1.52 -7.79 -5.63
CA LEU A 110 1.42 -9.23 -5.32
C LEU A 110 0.10 -9.91 -5.75
N ASP A 111 -0.99 -9.14 -5.83
CA ASP A 111 -2.31 -9.63 -6.21
C ASP A 111 -2.64 -9.42 -7.71
N CYS A 112 -1.71 -8.91 -8.52
CA CYS A 112 -1.98 -8.59 -9.92
C CYS A 112 -2.25 -9.81 -10.81
N ASP A 113 -1.66 -10.96 -10.48
CA ASP A 113 -1.81 -12.21 -11.26
C ASP A 113 -3.00 -13.06 -10.80
N VAL A 114 -3.80 -12.56 -9.84
CA VAL A 114 -4.99 -13.27 -9.38
C VAL A 114 -6.06 -13.19 -10.46
N VAL A 115 -6.28 -14.31 -11.14
CA VAL A 115 -7.33 -14.43 -12.16
C VAL A 115 -8.70 -14.29 -11.51
N THR A 116 -9.40 -13.22 -11.85
CA THR A 116 -10.83 -13.07 -11.56
C THR A 116 -11.62 -13.58 -12.76
N THR A 117 -12.24 -14.76 -12.64
CA THR A 117 -13.24 -15.20 -13.62
C THR A 117 -14.50 -14.35 -13.44
N GLY A 118 -14.86 -13.57 -14.47
CA GLY A 118 -16.10 -12.81 -14.55
C GLY A 118 -17.24 -13.61 -15.15
#